data_AF-A0A3D2BVV2-F1
#
_entry.id   AF-A0A3D2BVV2-F1
#
_cell.length_a   1.000
_cell.length_b   1.000
_cell.length_c   1.000
_cell.angle_alpha   90.00
_cell.angle_beta   90.00
_cell.angle_gamma   90.00
#
_symmetry.space_group_name_H-M   'P 1'
#
loop_
_entity.id
_entity.type
_entity.pdbx_description
1 polymer ?
#
loop_
_entity_poly.entity_id
_entity_poly.type
_entity_poly.pdbx_seq_one_letter_code
_entity_poly.pdbx_strand_id
1 'polypeptide(L)' 'RFEVMRHDVTFPLYVEVDEIYNLACPASPVHYQHDPVQTTKTSVHGAINLLGLAKRLRAKIFQASTS' A
#
# COMPACT_ATOMS: atom_id res chain seq x y z
N ARG A 1 21.70 -3.25 -5.22
CA ARG A 1 21.67 -3.66 -3.79
C ARG A 1 20.21 -3.78 -3.40
N PHE A 2 19.84 -4.80 -2.64
CA PHE A 2 18.46 -5.02 -2.19
C PHE A 2 18.38 -4.73 -0.68
N GLU A 3 17.27 -4.13 -0.25
CA GLU A 3 16.99 -3.81 1.14
C GLU A 3 15.56 -4.22 1.48
N VAL A 4 15.38 -4.75 2.70
CA VAL A 4 14.07 -5.14 3.22
C VAL A 4 13.74 -4.23 4.38
N MET A 5 12.52 -3.69 4.37
CA MET A 5 11.99 -2.86 5.44
C MET A 5 10.67 -3.45 5.94
N ARG A 6 10.58 -3.64 7.26
CA ARG A 6 9.31 -4.00 7.91
C ARG A 6 8.49 -2.73 8.09
N HIS A 7 7.41 -2.59 7.33
CA HIS A 7 6.50 -1.45 7.41
C HIS A 7 5.06 -1.88 7.13
N ASP A 8 4.11 -1.31 7.85
CA ASP A 8 2.68 -1.45 7.56
C ASP A 8 2.21 -0.20 6.80
N VAL A 9 1.72 -0.42 5.57
CA VAL A 9 1.29 0.65 4.67
C VAL A 9 0.18 1.52 5.25
N THR A 10 -0.57 1.05 6.27
CA THR A 10 -1.59 1.88 6.94
C THR A 10 -0.99 3.06 7.70
N PHE A 11 0.32 3.06 7.93
CA PHE A 11 1.07 4.19 8.47
C PHE A 11 1.87 4.92 7.38
N PRO A 12 2.05 6.25 7.48
CA PRO A 12 2.87 7.00 6.54
C PRO A 12 4.30 6.46 6.45
N LEU A 13 4.87 6.50 5.23
CA LEU A 13 6.24 6.09 4.95
C LEU A 13 7.00 7.25 4.29
N TYR A 14 8.23 7.49 4.75
CA TYR A 14 9.10 8.56 4.25
C TYR A 14 10.41 7.96 3.75
N VAL A 15 10.41 7.54 2.49
CA VAL A 15 11.58 7.04 1.76
C VAL A 15 11.71 7.82 0.45
N GLU A 16 12.85 7.72 -0.21
CA GLU A 16 13.10 8.34 -1.50
C GLU A 16 13.16 7.22 -2.56
N VAL A 17 12.21 7.24 -3.50
CA VAL A 17 12.02 6.22 -4.54
C VAL A 17 11.46 6.86 -5.82
N ASP A 18 11.83 6.33 -6.97
CA ASP A 18 11.32 6.79 -8.27
C ASP A 18 10.02 6.10 -8.69
N GLU A 19 9.80 4.87 -8.21
CA GLU A 19 8.66 4.04 -8.56
C GLU A 19 8.10 3.30 -7.33
N ILE A 20 6.77 3.21 -7.25
CA ILE A 20 6.03 2.54 -6.19
C ILE A 20 5.12 1.48 -6.81
N TYR A 21 5.19 0.26 -6.31
CA TYR A 21 4.32 -0.84 -6.71
C TYR A 21 3.47 -1.25 -5.51
N ASN A 22 2.24 -0.73 -5.43
CA ASN A 22 1.33 -1.08 -4.34
C ASN A 22 0.63 -2.42 -4.64
N LEU A 23 1.13 -3.47 -4.01
CA LEU A 23 0.59 -4.83 -4.05
C LEU A 23 -0.11 -5.22 -2.73
N ALA A 24 -0.28 -4.27 -1.81
CA ALA A 24 -0.84 -4.52 -0.49
C ALA A 24 -2.37 -4.50 -0.55
N CYS A 25 -2.97 -5.68 -0.58
CA CYS A 25 -4.39 -5.92 -0.35
C CYS A 25 -4.58 -7.39 0.02
N PRO A 26 -5.38 -7.75 1.04
CA PRO A 26 -5.82 -9.13 1.18
C PRO A 26 -6.56 -9.53 -0.11
N ALA A 27 -6.29 -10.70 -0.70
CA ALA A 27 -6.90 -11.08 -1.98
C ALA A 27 -8.00 -12.15 -1.84
N SER A 28 -8.27 -12.61 -0.61
CA SER A 28 -9.20 -13.72 -0.35
C SER A 28 -10.47 -13.22 0.34
N PRO A 29 -11.66 -13.57 -0.16
CA PRO A 29 -12.95 -13.25 0.48
C PRO A 29 -13.05 -13.69 1.95
N VAL A 30 -12.35 -14.77 2.32
CA VAL A 30 -12.31 -15.26 3.71
C VAL A 30 -11.61 -14.24 4.62
N HIS A 31 -10.51 -13.63 4.16
CA HIS A 31 -9.78 -12.62 4.94
C HIS A 31 -10.59 -11.33 5.11
N TYR A 32 -11.39 -10.95 4.11
CA TYR A 32 -12.28 -9.79 4.20
C TYR A 32 -13.30 -9.95 5.32
N GLN A 33 -13.87 -11.14 5.46
CA GLN A 33 -14.88 -11.42 6.47
C GLN A 33 -14.29 -11.62 7.85
N HIS A 34 -13.07 -12.16 7.93
CA HIS A 34 -12.39 -12.37 9.21
C HIS A 34 -11.98 -11.06 9.89
N ASP A 35 -11.40 -10.12 9.13
CA ASP A 35 -11.01 -8.80 9.64
C ASP A 35 -11.32 -7.69 8.61
N PRO A 36 -12.59 -7.27 8.52
CA PRO A 36 -13.02 -6.26 7.54
C PRO A 36 -12.42 -4.88 7.83
N VAL A 37 -12.13 -4.58 9.10
CA VAL A 37 -11.56 -3.29 9.50
C VAL A 37 -10.12 -3.19 9.02
N GLN A 38 -9.28 -4.20 9.30
CA GLN A 38 -7.90 -4.18 8.85
C GLN A 38 -7.81 -4.26 7.32
N THR A 39 -8.65 -5.08 6.69
CA THR A 39 -8.78 -5.12 5.23
C THR A 39 -9.02 -3.72 4.67
N THR A 40 -10.02 -3.00 5.19
CA THR A 40 -10.35 -1.65 4.73
C THR A 40 -9.19 -0.67 4.96
N LYS A 41 -8.51 -0.76 6.10
CA LYS A 41 -7.33 0.08 6.38
C LYS A 41 -6.24 -0.18 5.35
N THR A 42 -5.87 -1.43 5.09
CA THR A 42 -4.82 -1.77 4.14
C THR A 42 -5.19 -1.33 2.72
N SER A 43 -6.39 -1.69 2.24
CA SER A 43 -6.81 -1.40 0.86
C SER A 43 -7.01 0.10 0.59
N VAL A 44 -7.50 0.86 1.57
CA VAL A 44 -7.84 2.29 1.39
C VAL A 44 -6.82 3.21 2.03
N HIS A 45 -6.62 3.13 3.35
CA HIS A 45 -5.69 4.03 4.04
C HIS A 45 -4.25 3.78 3.60
N GLY A 46 -3.87 2.51 3.38
CA GLY A 46 -2.58 2.14 2.82
C GLY A 46 -2.34 2.72 1.43
N ALA A 47 -3.32 2.60 0.54
CA ALA A 47 -3.26 3.20 -0.79
C ALA A 47 -3.14 4.73 -0.73
N ILE A 48 -3.89 5.40 0.15
CA ILE A 48 -3.81 6.86 0.35
C ILE A 48 -2.40 7.29 0.78
N ASN A 49 -1.77 6.58 1.72
CA ASN A 49 -0.42 6.88 2.16
C ASN A 49 0.60 6.77 1.01
N LEU A 50 0.50 5.71 0.21
CA LEU A 50 1.41 5.49 -0.93
C LEU A 50 1.16 6.49 -2.07
N LEU A 51 -0.09 6.88 -2.32
CA LEU A 51 -0.42 7.97 -3.24
C LEU A 51 0.13 9.31 -2.75
N GLY A 52 0.07 9.58 -1.44
CA GLY A 52 0.67 10.75 -0.81
C GLY A 52 2.19 10.78 -0.99
N LEU A 53 2.86 9.63 -0.79
CA LEU A 53 4.29 9.47 -1.05
C LEU A 53 4.62 9.72 -2.52
N ALA A 54 3.88 9.08 -3.45
CA ALA A 54 4.07 9.26 -4.88
C ALA A 54 3.95 10.74 -5.29
N LYS A 55 2.92 11.43 -4.78
CA LYS A 55 2.70 12.87 -5.04
C LYS A 55 3.84 13.73 -4.50
N ARG A 56 4.31 13.46 -3.27
CA ARG A 56 5.44 14.21 -2.65
C ARG A 56 6.71 14.09 -3.48
N LEU A 57 7.00 12.90 -3.99
CA LEU A 57 8.24 12.59 -4.72
C LEU A 57 8.13 12.82 -6.23
N ARG A 58 6.91 13.02 -6.75
CA ARG A 58 6.61 12.91 -8.20
C ARG A 58 7.00 11.55 -8.77
N ALA A 59 6.90 10.50 -7.96
CA ALA A 59 7.19 9.13 -8.33
C ALA A 59 6.05 8.51 -9.15
N LYS A 60 6.36 7.56 -10.02
CA LYS A 60 5.34 6.74 -10.67
C LYS A 60 4.77 5.76 -9.64
N ILE A 61 3.47 5.49 -9.74
CA ILE A 61 2.83 4.47 -8.90
C ILE A 61 1.99 3.53 -9.74
N PHE A 62 2.21 2.24 -9.53
CA PHE A 62 1.33 1.17 -9.97
C PHE A 62 0.46 0.74 -8.78
N GLN A 63 -0.86 0.86 -8.94
CA GLN A 63 -1.84 0.38 -7.98
C GLN A 63 -2.50 -0.88 -8.53
N ALA A 64 -2.26 -2.03 -7.90
CA ALA A 64 -3.00 -3.24 -8.24
C ALA A 64 -4.48 -3.05 -7.85
N SER A 65 -5.37 -3.33 -8.80
CA SER A 65 -6.83 -3.38 -8.60
C SER A 65 -7.31 -4.81 -8.80
N THR A 66 -8.46 -5.14 -8.22
CA THR A 66 -9.16 -6.42 -8.46
C THR A 66 -10.17 -6.28 -9.60
N SER A 67 -10.46 -7.38 -10.30
CA SER A 67 -11.53 -7.52 -11.31
C SER A 67 -12.90 -7.76 -10.68
#